data_AF-A0A378YCT9-F1
#
_entry.id   AF-A0A378YCT9-F1
#
_cell.length_a   1.000
_cell.length_b   1.000
_cell.length_c   1.000
_cell.angle_alpha   90.00
_cell.angle_beta   90.00
_cell.angle_gamma   90.00
#
_symmetry.space_group_name_H-M   'P 1'
#
loop_
_entity.id
_entity.type
_entity.pdbx_description
1 polymer ?
#
loop_
_entity_poly.entity_id
_entity_poly.type
_entity_poly.pdbx_seq_one_letter_code
_entity_poly.pdbx_strand_id
1 'polypeptide(L)'
;MKFAAQLAHMTARIRTAVADAGEVVRKSMNGLSHDLRKVADHLVTIDVQNGRAISRANSDMPLLAGSSTGLGLPHVFRADQVHSLPILDPHGSVIGTHFPSQLRDSQKPMSFTHDGLESVRNYYYQYRKTGRRRKPKWSYERTSPAPWGEDTVFAMAHGYGEGYGVQVKKRIPFTKWSRLVPTLVDGETYGLILAANKHFKQAVRGEPTAELIQMSCSPAAGSAARTSAESLRSVGIGLDVWATEKTYLYNESSAEPMQGFLKKDGEIIVGHGSETEFDESDNSAKSPWRKYSASDRQPDTGG
;
A
#
# COMPACT_ATOMS: atom_id res chain seq x y z
N MET A 1 -35.81 -45.91 39.18
CA MET A 1 -34.36 -45.86 38.83
C MET A 1 -34.04 -45.16 37.49
N LYS A 2 -34.86 -45.26 36.43
CA LYS A 2 -34.56 -44.62 35.12
C LYS A 2 -34.49 -43.08 35.13
N PHE A 3 -35.32 -42.42 35.95
CA PHE A 3 -35.36 -40.96 36.03
C PHE A 3 -34.09 -40.32 36.62
N ALA A 4 -33.52 -40.93 37.67
CA ALA A 4 -32.27 -40.46 38.27
C ALA A 4 -31.08 -40.55 37.31
N ALA A 5 -31.01 -41.62 36.51
CA ALA A 5 -29.97 -41.78 35.48
C ALA A 5 -30.11 -40.74 34.35
N GLN A 6 -31.33 -40.44 33.92
CA GLN A 6 -31.59 -39.40 32.91
C GLN A 6 -31.24 -38.00 33.41
N LEU A 7 -31.56 -37.69 34.67
CA LEU A 7 -31.21 -36.41 35.29
C LEU A 7 -29.69 -36.24 35.43
N ALA A 8 -28.99 -37.28 35.90
CA ALA A 8 -27.52 -37.27 36.00
C ALA A 8 -26.86 -37.07 34.63
N HIS A 9 -27.39 -37.71 33.58
CA HIS A 9 -26.89 -37.57 32.22
C HIS A 9 -27.14 -36.16 31.64
N MET A 10 -28.29 -35.54 31.91
CA MET A 10 -28.55 -34.15 31.50
C MET A 10 -27.62 -33.16 32.20
N THR A 11 -27.42 -33.32 33.52
CA THR A 11 -26.51 -32.45 34.30
C THR A 11 -25.06 -32.56 33.80
N ALA A 12 -24.61 -33.77 33.44
CA ALA A 12 -23.29 -33.97 32.85
C ALA A 12 -23.15 -33.22 31.50
N ARG A 13 -24.14 -33.33 30.62
CA ARG A 13 -24.13 -32.64 29.31
C ARG A 13 -24.14 -31.11 29.44
N ILE A 14 -24.89 -30.57 30.39
CA ILE A 14 -24.91 -29.12 30.66
C ILE A 14 -23.54 -28.66 31.16
N ARG A 15 -22.92 -29.41 32.07
CA ARG A 15 -21.59 -29.08 32.60
C ARG A 15 -20.52 -29.07 31.50
N THR A 16 -20.55 -30.05 30.59
CA THR A 16 -19.64 -30.10 29.44
C THR A 16 -19.89 -28.91 28.50
N ALA A 17 -21.14 -28.60 28.16
CA ALA A 17 -21.45 -27.47 27.28
C ALA A 17 -21.00 -26.12 27.86
N VAL A 18 -21.13 -25.93 29.17
CA VAL A 18 -20.65 -24.71 29.86
C VAL A 18 -19.12 -24.64 29.85
N ALA A 19 -18.43 -25.77 30.04
CA ALA A 19 -16.97 -25.84 29.97
C ALA A 19 -16.46 -25.51 28.55
N ASP A 20 -17.07 -26.08 27.52
CA ASP A 20 -16.70 -25.85 26.12
C ASP A 20 -16.96 -24.39 25.71
N ALA A 21 -18.10 -23.82 26.10
CA ALA A 21 -18.39 -22.41 25.88
C ALA A 21 -17.39 -21.50 26.60
N GLY A 22 -17.04 -21.83 27.85
CA GLY A 22 -16.01 -21.12 28.61
C GLY A 22 -14.64 -21.17 27.94
N GLU A 23 -14.27 -22.30 27.34
CA GLU A 23 -13.00 -22.44 26.64
C GLU A 23 -12.96 -21.65 25.33
N VAL A 24 -14.06 -21.61 24.58
CA VAL A 24 -14.18 -20.78 23.36
C VAL A 24 -14.10 -19.30 23.70
N VAL A 25 -14.80 -18.85 24.75
CA VAL A 25 -14.74 -17.46 25.22
C VAL A 25 -13.33 -17.11 25.70
N ARG A 26 -12.68 -17.99 26.48
CA ARG A 26 -11.30 -17.78 26.94
C ARG A 26 -10.30 -17.74 25.77
N LYS A 27 -10.43 -18.62 24.78
CA LYS A 27 -9.61 -18.60 23.55
C LYS A 27 -9.81 -17.30 22.76
N SER A 28 -11.06 -16.84 22.64
CA SER A 28 -11.40 -15.57 22.00
C SER A 28 -10.79 -14.37 22.75
N MET A 29 -10.92 -14.33 24.09
CA MET A 29 -10.36 -13.25 24.92
C MET A 29 -8.83 -13.25 24.95
N ASN A 30 -8.20 -14.43 24.93
CA ASN A 30 -6.74 -14.52 24.85
C ASN A 30 -6.22 -14.03 23.50
N GLY A 31 -6.93 -14.32 22.39
CA GLY A 31 -6.63 -13.73 21.08
C GLY A 31 -6.78 -12.21 21.10
N LEU A 32 -7.87 -11.71 21.66
CA LEU A 32 -8.17 -10.28 21.73
C LEU A 32 -7.19 -9.51 22.63
N SER A 33 -6.75 -10.10 23.75
CA SER A 33 -5.75 -9.46 24.64
C SER A 33 -4.35 -9.47 24.04
N HIS A 34 -3.98 -10.52 23.29
CA HIS A 34 -2.73 -10.57 22.56
C HIS A 34 -2.71 -9.55 21.41
N ASP A 35 -3.84 -9.36 20.72
CA ASP A 35 -3.99 -8.34 19.68
C ASP A 35 -4.00 -6.93 20.28
N LEU A 36 -4.67 -6.71 21.40
CA LEU A 36 -4.65 -5.42 22.11
C LEU A 36 -3.27 -5.09 22.68
N ARG A 37 -2.54 -6.07 23.22
CA ARG A 37 -1.18 -5.87 23.73
C ARG A 37 -0.21 -5.60 22.59
N LYS A 38 -0.32 -6.30 21.45
CA LYS A 38 0.40 -5.93 20.22
C LYS A 38 0.07 -4.50 19.81
N VAL A 39 -1.20 -4.12 19.73
CA VAL A 39 -1.61 -2.74 19.38
C VAL A 39 -1.05 -1.72 20.38
N ALA A 40 -1.09 -1.99 21.68
CA ALA A 40 -0.59 -1.10 22.73
C ALA A 40 0.94 -0.96 22.73
N ASP A 41 1.67 -2.08 22.71
CA ASP A 41 3.14 -2.09 22.63
C ASP A 41 3.63 -1.44 21.32
N HIS A 42 2.87 -1.56 20.23
CA HIS A 42 3.15 -0.90 18.96
C HIS A 42 2.87 0.60 18.97
N LEU A 43 1.79 1.06 19.63
CA LEU A 43 1.52 2.49 19.82
C LEU A 43 2.62 3.16 20.65
N VAL A 44 3.19 2.44 21.62
CA VAL A 44 4.27 2.94 22.49
C VAL A 44 5.63 2.99 21.75
N THR A 45 5.95 1.98 20.93
CA THR A 45 7.28 1.89 20.30
C THR A 45 7.46 2.90 19.15
N ILE A 46 6.41 3.20 18.37
CA ILE A 46 6.44 4.21 17.30
C ILE A 46 6.61 5.63 17.85
N ASP A 47 6.21 5.87 19.10
CA ASP A 47 6.18 7.20 19.69
C ASP A 47 7.52 7.65 20.27
N VAL A 48 8.41 6.73 20.65
CA VAL A 48 9.72 7.10 21.22
C VAL A 48 10.68 7.65 20.15
N GLN A 49 10.70 7.07 18.94
CA GLN A 49 11.57 7.56 17.86
C GLN A 49 10.98 8.77 17.11
N ASN A 50 9.65 8.88 17.00
CA ASN A 50 9.00 9.97 16.24
C ASN A 50 8.41 11.10 17.11
N GLY A 51 8.27 10.91 18.43
CA GLY A 51 7.69 11.90 19.35
C GLY A 51 8.51 13.19 19.46
N ARG A 52 9.83 13.12 19.22
CA ARG A 52 10.69 14.31 19.16
C ARG A 52 10.51 15.13 17.88
N ALA A 53 10.04 14.53 16.78
CA ALA A 53 9.85 15.24 15.51
C ALA A 53 8.58 16.12 15.50
N ILE A 54 7.52 15.73 16.21
CA ILE A 54 6.24 16.49 16.24
C ILE A 54 6.40 17.87 16.88
N SER A 55 7.41 18.06 17.75
CA SER A 55 7.60 19.31 18.49
C SER A 55 8.28 20.43 17.70
N ARG A 56 8.74 20.16 16.46
CA ARG A 56 9.23 21.19 15.52
C ARG A 56 8.37 21.19 14.26
N ALA A 57 7.06 21.33 14.45
CA ALA A 57 6.15 21.54 13.33
C ALA A 57 6.61 22.81 12.59
N ASN A 58 7.11 22.63 11.36
CA ASN A 58 7.32 23.75 10.46
C ASN A 58 5.93 24.32 10.14
N SER A 59 5.62 25.49 10.69
CA SER A 59 4.33 26.18 10.51
C SER A 59 4.03 26.47 9.04
N ASP A 60 5.07 26.45 8.20
CA ASP A 60 5.01 26.88 6.82
C ASP A 60 4.67 25.72 5.87
N MET A 61 4.55 24.48 6.38
CA MET A 61 4.09 23.36 5.57
C MET A 61 2.59 23.48 5.29
N PRO A 62 2.16 23.35 4.02
CA PRO A 62 0.75 23.42 3.67
C PRO A 62 -0.04 22.31 4.38
N LEU A 63 -1.25 22.66 4.80
CA LEU A 63 -2.23 21.68 5.28
C LEU A 63 -2.81 20.95 4.07
N LEU A 64 -2.82 19.63 4.17
CA LEU A 64 -3.40 18.70 3.22
C LEU A 64 -4.73 18.18 3.76
N ALA A 65 -5.60 17.71 2.86
CA ALA A 65 -6.93 17.21 3.21
C ALA A 65 -7.07 15.73 2.86
N GLY A 66 -7.88 15.01 3.63
CA GLY A 66 -8.24 13.63 3.35
C GLY A 66 -9.39 13.17 4.22
N SER A 67 -9.84 11.94 3.99
CA SER A 67 -11.00 11.37 4.69
C SER A 67 -10.63 10.06 5.36
N SER A 68 -11.09 9.82 6.58
CA SER A 68 -10.78 8.57 7.28
C SER A 68 -11.37 7.37 6.52
N THR A 69 -10.57 6.35 6.23
CA THR A 69 -11.04 5.15 5.53
C THR A 69 -12.08 4.42 6.38
N GLY A 70 -13.31 4.29 5.87
CA GLY A 70 -14.43 3.62 6.52
C GLY A 70 -15.53 4.55 7.06
N LEU A 71 -15.17 5.67 7.71
CA LEU A 71 -16.16 6.65 8.20
C LEU A 71 -16.38 7.82 7.24
N GLY A 72 -15.46 8.05 6.29
CA GLY A 72 -15.53 9.18 5.35
C GLY A 72 -15.40 10.55 6.01
N LEU A 73 -14.96 10.63 7.27
CA LEU A 73 -14.85 11.89 7.99
C LEU A 73 -13.65 12.70 7.46
N PRO A 74 -13.91 13.92 6.92
CA PRO A 74 -12.84 14.77 6.42
C PRO A 74 -11.97 15.25 7.56
N HIS A 75 -10.69 15.47 7.26
CA HIS A 75 -9.74 16.05 8.20
C HIS A 75 -8.53 16.62 7.46
N VAL A 76 -7.84 17.52 8.14
CA VAL A 76 -6.59 18.10 7.67
C VAL A 76 -5.39 17.50 8.38
N PHE A 77 -4.27 17.45 7.70
CA PHE A 77 -2.99 16.98 8.21
C PHE A 77 -1.84 17.62 7.44
N ARG A 78 -0.62 17.49 7.94
CA ARG A 78 0.58 17.89 7.21
C ARG A 78 1.25 16.69 6.59
N ALA A 79 2.00 16.89 5.51
CA ALA A 79 2.73 15.80 4.86
C ALA A 79 3.71 15.07 5.80
N ASP A 80 4.33 15.76 6.76
CA ASP A 80 5.23 15.17 7.77
C ASP A 80 4.52 14.24 8.76
N GLN A 81 3.19 14.28 8.82
CA GLN A 81 2.37 13.39 9.63
C GLN A 81 2.02 12.09 8.88
N VAL A 82 2.29 12.00 7.59
CA VAL A 82 2.00 10.80 6.80
C VAL A 82 3.08 9.74 7.06
N HIS A 83 2.64 8.59 7.55
CA HIS A 83 3.50 7.44 7.75
C HIS A 83 3.96 6.87 6.40
N SER A 84 5.27 6.68 6.27
CA SER A 84 5.90 6.16 5.07
C SER A 84 7.14 5.35 5.44
N LEU A 85 7.49 4.41 4.57
CA LEU A 85 8.64 3.54 4.68
C LEU A 85 9.48 3.66 3.39
N PRO A 86 10.81 3.47 3.45
CA PRO A 86 11.61 3.45 2.25
C PRO A 86 11.40 2.15 1.45
N ILE A 87 11.60 2.26 0.13
CA ILE A 87 11.85 1.12 -0.75
C ILE A 87 13.36 1.09 -1.02
N LEU A 88 13.98 -0.05 -0.78
CA LEU A 88 15.42 -0.23 -0.81
C LEU A 88 15.85 -1.08 -2.02
N ASP A 89 17.00 -0.74 -2.60
CA ASP A 89 17.69 -1.60 -3.56
C ASP A 89 18.44 -2.75 -2.82
N PRO A 90 19.05 -3.70 -3.55
CA PRO A 90 19.83 -4.80 -2.95
C PRO A 90 21.06 -4.35 -2.13
N HIS A 91 21.51 -3.11 -2.30
CA HIS A 91 22.63 -2.51 -1.60
C HIS A 91 22.20 -1.65 -0.39
N GLY A 92 20.89 -1.51 -0.15
CA GLY A 92 20.31 -0.71 0.93
C GLY A 92 20.09 0.77 0.59
N SER A 93 20.29 1.19 -0.65
CA SER A 93 20.01 2.55 -1.11
C SER A 93 18.50 2.78 -1.23
N VAL A 94 18.03 3.99 -0.92
CA VAL A 94 16.61 4.35 -1.05
C VAL A 94 16.28 4.66 -2.52
N ILE A 95 15.47 3.81 -3.15
CA ILE A 95 15.00 3.96 -4.54
C ILE A 95 13.51 4.25 -4.64
N GLY A 96 12.85 4.51 -3.51
CA GLY A 96 11.43 4.85 -3.51
C GLY A 96 10.81 4.96 -2.13
N THR A 97 9.49 5.01 -2.10
CA THR A 97 8.71 5.09 -0.87
C THR A 97 7.44 4.25 -0.92
N HIS A 98 7.04 3.74 0.24
CA HIS A 98 5.82 2.98 0.46
C HIS A 98 4.96 3.67 1.51
N PHE A 99 3.67 3.78 1.23
CA PHE A 99 2.64 4.29 2.13
C PHE A 99 1.70 3.16 2.55
N PRO A 100 1.88 2.59 3.75
CA PRO A 100 0.92 1.70 4.36
C PRO A 100 -0.46 2.36 4.46
N SER A 101 -1.52 1.60 4.18
CA SER A 101 -2.92 2.06 4.30
C SER A 101 -3.59 1.54 5.58
N GLN A 102 -3.12 0.41 6.11
CA GLN A 102 -3.68 -0.29 7.26
C GLN A 102 -2.57 -0.66 8.25
N LEU A 103 -2.92 -0.81 9.52
CA LEU A 103 -1.96 -1.17 10.58
C LEU A 103 -1.33 -2.55 10.38
N ARG A 104 -2.03 -3.42 9.64
CA ARG A 104 -1.56 -4.76 9.28
C ARG A 104 -0.70 -4.78 8.01
N ASP A 105 -0.63 -3.68 7.26
CA ASP A 105 0.31 -3.60 6.14
C ASP A 105 1.74 -3.61 6.70
N SER A 106 2.71 -4.10 5.92
CA SER A 106 4.10 -4.23 6.37
C SER A 106 4.60 -2.92 6.97
N GLN A 107 5.09 -3.03 8.22
CA GLN A 107 5.67 -1.92 8.98
C GLN A 107 7.19 -1.81 8.77
N LYS A 108 7.77 -2.68 7.94
CA LYS A 108 9.19 -2.68 7.62
C LYS A 108 9.43 -2.12 6.22
N PRO A 109 10.62 -1.56 5.97
CA PRO A 109 11.06 -1.23 4.62
C PRO A 109 10.81 -2.38 3.65
N MET A 110 10.44 -2.05 2.42
CA MET A 110 10.46 -3.03 1.33
C MET A 110 11.84 -2.99 0.69
N SER A 111 12.37 -4.12 0.27
CA SER A 111 13.66 -4.23 -0.41
C SER A 111 13.53 -5.12 -1.64
N PHE A 112 14.16 -4.75 -2.75
CA PHE A 112 14.28 -5.64 -3.89
C PHE A 112 15.45 -6.61 -3.71
N THR A 113 15.29 -7.83 -4.22
CA THR A 113 16.45 -8.68 -4.56
C THR A 113 17.16 -8.13 -5.80
N HIS A 114 18.37 -8.60 -6.10
CA HIS A 114 19.08 -8.21 -7.32
C HIS A 114 18.26 -8.51 -8.57
N ASP A 115 17.87 -9.78 -8.73
CA ASP A 115 17.05 -10.25 -9.85
C ASP A 115 15.68 -9.57 -9.87
N GLY A 116 15.10 -9.24 -8.72
CA GLY A 116 13.81 -8.58 -8.63
C GLY A 116 13.86 -7.14 -9.13
N LEU A 117 14.91 -6.39 -8.77
CA LEU A 117 15.10 -5.04 -9.27
C LEU A 117 15.41 -5.05 -10.76
N GLU A 118 16.28 -5.95 -11.22
CA GLU A 118 16.58 -6.12 -12.64
C GLU A 118 15.33 -6.49 -13.44
N SER A 119 14.52 -7.42 -12.91
CA SER A 119 13.24 -7.82 -13.51
C SER A 119 12.32 -6.62 -13.69
N VAL A 120 12.11 -5.83 -12.64
CA VAL A 120 11.19 -4.66 -12.67
C VAL A 120 11.66 -3.55 -13.62
N ARG A 121 12.98 -3.39 -13.79
CA ARG A 121 13.53 -2.41 -14.74
C ARG A 121 13.29 -2.81 -16.19
N ASN A 122 13.36 -4.11 -16.48
CA ASN A 122 13.37 -4.60 -17.86
C ASN A 122 12.02 -5.15 -18.33
N TYR A 123 11.19 -5.64 -17.42
CA TYR A 123 9.98 -6.38 -17.75
C TYR A 123 8.85 -6.14 -16.74
N TYR A 124 7.64 -6.48 -17.12
CA TYR A 124 6.53 -6.69 -16.19
C TYR A 124 5.77 -7.97 -16.54
N TYR A 125 5.22 -8.65 -15.53
CA TYR A 125 4.40 -9.83 -15.73
C TYR A 125 2.93 -9.47 -15.94
N GLN A 126 2.29 -10.10 -16.92
CA GLN A 126 0.86 -9.96 -17.19
C GLN A 126 0.11 -11.11 -16.53
N TYR A 127 -0.89 -10.76 -15.73
CA TYR A 127 -1.74 -11.73 -15.05
C TYR A 127 -3.18 -11.61 -15.51
N ARG A 128 -3.84 -12.74 -15.73
CA ARG A 128 -5.28 -12.81 -15.91
C ARG A 128 -5.94 -13.16 -14.58
N LYS A 129 -6.97 -12.38 -14.23
CA LYS A 129 -7.80 -12.68 -13.09
C LYS A 129 -8.84 -13.74 -13.47
N THR A 130 -8.79 -14.88 -12.80
CA THR A 130 -9.77 -15.96 -12.93
C THR A 130 -10.52 -16.20 -11.60
N GLY A 131 -11.69 -16.82 -11.67
CA GLY A 131 -12.48 -17.16 -10.47
C GLY A 131 -13.38 -16.04 -9.93
N ARG A 132 -14.02 -16.28 -8.77
CA ARG A 132 -15.02 -15.37 -8.18
C ARG A 132 -14.35 -14.20 -7.45
N ARG A 133 -15.03 -13.04 -7.40
CA ARG A 133 -14.56 -11.78 -6.76
C ARG A 133 -13.95 -11.94 -5.36
N ARG A 134 -14.44 -12.88 -4.53
CA ARG A 134 -13.95 -13.13 -3.15
C ARG A 134 -12.69 -13.99 -3.06
N LYS A 135 -12.37 -14.75 -4.10
CA LYS A 135 -11.19 -15.62 -4.19
C LYS A 135 -10.62 -15.53 -5.61
N PRO A 136 -10.10 -14.36 -6.01
CA PRO A 136 -9.45 -14.24 -7.30
C PRO A 136 -8.28 -15.21 -7.34
N LYS A 137 -8.17 -15.94 -8.44
CA LYS A 137 -6.99 -16.68 -8.82
C LYS A 137 -6.28 -15.88 -9.90
N TRP A 138 -4.97 -15.78 -9.80
CA TRP A 138 -4.17 -15.12 -10.81
C TRP A 138 -3.45 -16.20 -11.62
N SER A 139 -3.70 -16.23 -12.93
CA SER A 139 -2.89 -16.99 -13.86
C SER A 139 -1.86 -16.05 -14.47
N TYR A 140 -0.58 -16.42 -14.35
CA TYR A 140 0.46 -15.81 -15.15
C TYR A 140 0.20 -16.15 -16.61
N GLU A 141 0.29 -15.15 -17.47
CA GLU A 141 0.07 -15.32 -18.90
C GLU A 141 1.38 -15.16 -19.65
N ARG A 142 2.04 -14.00 -19.48
CA ARG A 142 3.28 -13.69 -20.18
C ARG A 142 4.11 -12.62 -19.50
N THR A 143 5.36 -12.52 -19.93
CA THR A 143 6.26 -11.42 -19.63
C THR A 143 6.22 -10.42 -20.78
N SER A 144 6.31 -9.13 -20.49
CA SER A 144 6.40 -8.07 -21.50
C SER A 144 7.50 -7.08 -21.12
N PRO A 145 8.19 -6.46 -22.08
CA PRO A 145 9.16 -5.41 -21.79
C PRO A 145 8.53 -4.29 -20.98
N ALA A 146 9.27 -3.78 -19.99
CA ALA A 146 8.91 -2.58 -19.28
C ALA A 146 8.76 -1.40 -20.27
N PRO A 147 7.67 -0.62 -20.21
CA PRO A 147 7.52 0.54 -21.06
C PRO A 147 8.29 1.77 -20.54
N TRP A 148 8.91 1.66 -19.36
CA TRP A 148 9.73 2.71 -18.73
C TRP A 148 11.23 2.53 -19.01
N GLY A 149 12.01 3.57 -18.71
CA GLY A 149 13.49 3.54 -18.79
C GLY A 149 14.17 2.75 -17.67
N GLU A 150 15.49 2.57 -17.76
CA GLU A 150 16.29 1.83 -16.76
C GLU A 150 16.27 2.53 -15.39
N ASP A 151 16.37 3.86 -15.40
CA ASP A 151 16.38 4.69 -14.19
C ASP A 151 14.94 4.89 -13.70
N THR A 152 14.66 4.35 -12.51
CA THR A 152 13.31 4.30 -11.95
C THR A 152 13.28 4.66 -10.48
N VAL A 153 12.27 5.43 -10.10
CA VAL A 153 11.92 5.71 -8.70
C VAL A 153 10.55 5.08 -8.41
N PHE A 154 10.43 4.41 -7.27
CA PHE A 154 9.20 3.68 -6.93
C PHE A 154 8.34 4.44 -5.92
N ALA A 155 7.03 4.46 -6.15
CA ALA A 155 6.04 4.89 -5.16
C ALA A 155 4.95 3.83 -5.02
N MET A 156 4.77 3.30 -3.80
CA MET A 156 3.76 2.29 -3.54
C MET A 156 2.72 2.77 -2.53
N ALA A 157 1.45 2.63 -2.88
CA ALA A 157 0.33 2.88 -1.97
C ALA A 157 -0.84 1.97 -2.34
N HIS A 158 -1.86 1.89 -1.49
CA HIS A 158 -3.12 1.27 -1.90
C HIS A 158 -3.96 2.26 -2.69
N GLY A 159 -4.27 1.98 -3.95
CA GLY A 159 -5.16 2.79 -4.79
C GLY A 159 -6.63 2.37 -4.64
N TYR A 160 -7.53 3.32 -4.90
CA TYR A 160 -8.98 3.13 -4.88
C TYR A 160 -9.66 3.75 -6.11
N GLY A 161 -8.97 3.81 -7.24
CA GLY A 161 -9.44 4.42 -8.50
C GLY A 161 -9.39 5.95 -8.47
N GLU A 162 -9.99 6.58 -7.47
CA GLU A 162 -10.07 8.05 -7.32
C GLU A 162 -9.07 8.61 -6.30
N GLY A 163 -8.33 7.75 -5.60
CA GLY A 163 -7.41 8.19 -4.56
C GLY A 163 -6.50 7.10 -4.04
N TYR A 164 -5.72 7.46 -3.03
CA TYR A 164 -4.72 6.62 -2.40
C TYR A 164 -4.97 6.51 -0.89
N GLY A 165 -4.81 5.31 -0.35
CA GLY A 165 -4.83 5.03 1.07
C GLY A 165 -3.45 5.24 1.67
N VAL A 166 -3.38 6.10 2.69
CA VAL A 166 -2.20 6.38 3.51
C VAL A 166 -2.56 6.27 4.98
N GLN A 167 -1.55 6.33 5.86
CA GLN A 167 -1.75 6.45 7.30
C GLN A 167 -1.28 7.81 7.81
N VAL A 168 -2.15 8.52 8.50
CA VAL A 168 -1.84 9.83 9.08
C VAL A 168 -1.67 9.69 10.60
N LYS A 169 -0.52 10.14 11.12
CA LYS A 169 -0.27 10.22 12.56
C LYS A 169 -1.09 11.36 13.16
N LYS A 170 -2.11 11.03 13.95
CA LYS A 170 -2.94 11.99 14.69
C LYS A 170 -2.67 11.92 16.18
N ARG A 171 -2.42 13.08 16.79
CA ARG A 171 -2.30 13.21 18.24
C ARG A 171 -3.63 12.91 18.92
N ILE A 172 -3.61 12.14 20.01
CA ILE A 172 -4.79 11.89 20.83
C ILE A 172 -4.95 13.08 21.79
N PRO A 173 -6.13 13.74 21.84
CA PRO A 173 -6.38 14.87 22.72
C PRO A 173 -5.97 14.58 24.17
N PHE A 174 -5.37 15.57 24.84
CA PHE A 174 -4.91 15.48 26.24
C PHE A 174 -3.83 14.42 26.53
N THR A 175 -3.23 13.82 25.50
CA THR A 175 -2.10 12.90 25.66
C THR A 175 -0.90 13.35 24.85
N LYS A 176 0.25 12.72 25.11
CA LYS A 176 1.45 12.80 24.26
C LYS A 176 1.41 11.77 23.11
N TRP A 177 0.49 10.82 23.19
CA TRP A 177 0.38 9.72 22.25
C TRP A 177 -0.24 10.15 20.94
N SER A 178 0.12 9.42 19.90
CA SER A 178 -0.50 9.53 18.60
C SER A 178 -0.96 8.17 18.11
N ARG A 179 -1.97 8.17 17.26
CA ARG A 179 -2.44 6.98 16.55
C ARG A 179 -2.31 7.17 15.05
N LEU A 180 -2.05 6.09 14.33
CA LEU A 180 -2.13 6.08 12.88
C LEU A 180 -3.59 5.92 12.47
N VAL A 181 -4.07 6.84 11.63
CA VAL A 181 -5.43 6.84 11.11
C VAL A 181 -5.38 6.54 9.62
N PRO A 182 -5.96 5.42 9.15
CA PRO A 182 -6.17 5.15 7.73
C PRO A 182 -6.92 6.32 7.09
N THR A 183 -6.35 6.87 6.03
CA THR A 183 -6.82 8.08 5.36
C THR A 183 -6.79 7.87 3.87
N LEU A 184 -7.92 8.13 3.20
CA LEU A 184 -8.02 8.23 1.76
C LEU A 184 -7.73 9.68 1.35
N VAL A 185 -6.83 9.85 0.39
CA VAL A 185 -6.47 11.15 -0.20
C VAL A 185 -6.71 11.10 -1.70
N ASP A 186 -7.03 12.23 -2.32
CA ASP A 186 -7.07 12.34 -3.77
C ASP A 186 -5.66 12.32 -4.38
N GLY A 187 -5.60 12.30 -5.71
CA GLY A 187 -4.33 12.27 -6.44
C GLY A 187 -3.48 13.51 -6.23
N GLU A 188 -4.09 14.71 -6.22
CA GLU A 188 -3.36 15.97 -6.00
C GLU A 188 -2.69 15.97 -4.62
N THR A 189 -3.43 15.66 -3.57
CA THR A 189 -2.91 15.54 -2.21
C THR A 189 -1.82 14.48 -2.14
N TYR A 190 -1.98 13.34 -2.81
CA TYR A 190 -0.96 12.29 -2.85
C TYR A 190 0.34 12.77 -3.53
N GLY A 191 0.25 13.56 -4.60
CA GLY A 191 1.42 14.19 -5.24
C GLY A 191 2.17 15.13 -4.28
N LEU A 192 1.45 15.96 -3.52
CA LEU A 192 2.05 16.82 -2.50
C LEU A 192 2.68 16.02 -1.35
N ILE A 193 2.06 14.91 -0.93
CA ILE A 193 2.63 13.98 0.05
C ILE A 193 3.95 13.41 -0.47
N LEU A 194 3.99 12.91 -1.71
CA LEU A 194 5.21 12.39 -2.34
C LEU A 194 6.31 13.45 -2.38
N ALA A 195 6.01 14.65 -2.87
CA ALA A 195 6.97 15.74 -2.97
C ALA A 195 7.60 16.13 -1.62
N ALA A 196 6.81 16.10 -0.55
CA ALA A 196 7.28 16.40 0.80
C ALA A 196 8.02 15.22 1.47
N ASN A 197 7.81 13.99 0.99
CA ASN A 197 8.31 12.77 1.60
C ASN A 197 9.85 12.68 1.56
N LYS A 198 10.47 12.34 2.70
CA LYS A 198 11.94 12.28 2.82
C LYS A 198 12.57 11.15 1.99
N HIS A 199 11.91 9.99 1.89
CA HIS A 199 12.40 8.83 1.16
C HIS A 199 12.29 9.05 -0.35
N PHE A 200 11.16 9.59 -0.79
CA PHE A 200 10.96 9.97 -2.19
C PHE A 200 11.98 11.03 -2.64
N LYS A 201 12.16 12.11 -1.87
CA LYS A 201 13.20 13.11 -2.16
C LYS A 201 14.61 12.52 -2.21
N GLN A 202 14.92 11.56 -1.35
CA GLN A 202 16.21 10.88 -1.38
C GLN A 202 16.39 10.08 -2.68
N ALA A 203 15.38 9.33 -3.10
CA ALA A 203 15.41 8.56 -4.34
C ALA A 203 15.54 9.47 -5.58
N VAL A 204 14.73 10.51 -5.68
CA VAL A 204 14.76 11.47 -6.81
C VAL A 204 16.08 12.24 -6.89
N ARG A 205 16.72 12.52 -5.75
CA ARG A 205 18.06 13.14 -5.75
C ARG A 205 19.16 12.20 -6.23
N GLY A 206 18.99 10.89 -6.01
CA GLY A 206 19.89 9.87 -6.55
C GLY A 206 19.76 9.76 -8.06
N GLU A 207 18.52 9.83 -8.57
CA GLU A 207 18.19 9.63 -9.97
C GLU A 207 17.25 10.73 -10.51
N PRO A 208 17.76 11.95 -10.83
CA PRO A 208 16.92 13.08 -11.22
C PRO A 208 16.27 12.94 -12.59
N THR A 209 16.77 12.03 -13.44
CA THR A 209 16.25 11.72 -14.78
C THR A 209 15.35 10.48 -14.78
N ALA A 210 15.15 9.84 -13.63
CA ALA A 210 14.35 8.63 -13.54
C ALA A 210 12.88 8.87 -13.87
N GLU A 211 12.21 7.80 -14.28
CA GLU A 211 10.75 7.77 -14.36
C GLU A 211 10.15 7.27 -13.03
N LEU A 212 9.01 7.82 -12.63
CA LEU A 212 8.30 7.42 -11.42
C LEU A 212 7.33 6.28 -11.71
N ILE A 213 7.56 5.13 -11.10
CA ILE A 213 6.66 3.98 -11.16
C ILE A 213 5.71 3.98 -9.95
N GLN A 214 4.45 4.32 -10.18
CA GLN A 214 3.38 4.27 -9.18
C GLN A 214 2.74 2.88 -9.13
N MET A 215 3.05 2.13 -8.08
CA MET A 215 2.58 0.77 -7.81
C MET A 215 1.39 0.78 -6.86
N SER A 216 0.29 0.07 -7.20
CA SER A 216 -0.87 -0.07 -6.31
C SER A 216 -1.67 -1.35 -6.53
N CYS A 217 -2.09 -2.00 -5.44
CA CYS A 217 -2.87 -3.26 -5.43
C CYS A 217 -4.32 -3.15 -5.97
N SER A 218 -4.64 -2.06 -6.67
CA SER A 218 -5.89 -1.73 -7.35
C SER A 218 -5.54 -0.68 -8.40
N PRO A 219 -6.41 -0.39 -9.41
CA PRO A 219 -6.14 0.59 -10.44
C PRO A 219 -5.47 1.86 -9.87
N ALA A 220 -4.21 2.04 -10.23
CA ALA A 220 -3.38 3.17 -9.83
C ALA A 220 -3.56 4.30 -10.86
N ALA A 221 -3.65 3.94 -12.14
CA ALA A 221 -3.94 4.84 -13.23
C ALA A 221 -5.42 5.22 -13.26
N GLY A 222 -5.69 6.41 -13.79
CA GLY A 222 -6.98 7.07 -13.71
C GLY A 222 -6.79 8.56 -13.40
N SER A 223 -7.85 9.19 -12.89
CA SER A 223 -7.78 10.60 -12.49
C SER A 223 -6.75 10.82 -11.37
N ALA A 224 -6.64 9.89 -10.41
CA ALA A 224 -5.74 10.03 -9.27
C ALA A 224 -4.24 10.04 -9.65
N ALA A 225 -3.75 9.09 -10.45
CA ALA A 225 -2.35 9.14 -10.91
C ALA A 225 -2.07 10.37 -11.76
N ARG A 226 -3.01 10.77 -12.62
CA ARG A 226 -2.88 11.97 -13.44
C ARG A 226 -2.72 13.22 -12.57
N THR A 227 -3.63 13.46 -11.62
CA THR A 227 -3.57 14.65 -10.76
C THR A 227 -2.40 14.59 -9.79
N SER A 228 -1.95 13.39 -9.39
CA SER A 228 -0.70 13.21 -8.66
C SER A 228 0.52 13.64 -9.47
N ALA A 229 0.60 13.26 -10.75
CA ALA A 229 1.67 13.67 -11.65
C ALA A 229 1.65 15.19 -11.91
N GLU A 230 0.47 15.78 -12.11
CA GLU A 230 0.29 17.22 -12.25
C GLU A 230 0.73 17.98 -10.98
N SER A 231 0.39 17.46 -9.80
CA SER A 231 0.79 18.03 -8.51
C SER A 231 2.30 17.96 -8.28
N LEU A 232 2.95 16.83 -8.59
CA LEU A 232 4.42 16.73 -8.53
C LEU A 232 5.08 17.78 -9.43
N ARG A 233 4.55 17.96 -10.63
CA ARG A 233 5.04 18.95 -11.58
C ARG A 233 4.87 20.38 -11.09
N SER A 234 3.74 20.71 -10.47
CA SER A 234 3.46 22.06 -9.98
C SER A 234 4.44 22.50 -8.87
N VAL A 235 5.04 21.55 -8.16
CA VAL A 235 6.10 21.80 -7.17
C VAL A 235 7.53 21.58 -7.70
N GLY A 236 7.69 21.47 -9.03
CA GLY A 236 8.99 21.40 -9.69
C GLY A 236 9.61 20.01 -9.80
N ILE A 237 8.85 18.95 -9.55
CA ILE A 237 9.29 17.55 -9.74
C ILE A 237 8.79 17.07 -11.10
N GLY A 238 9.63 17.20 -12.12
CA GLY A 238 9.30 16.92 -13.52
C GLY A 238 9.59 15.48 -13.96
N LEU A 239 9.16 14.47 -13.19
CA LEU A 239 9.32 13.06 -13.56
C LEU A 239 8.14 12.60 -14.41
N ASP A 240 8.43 11.78 -15.42
CA ASP A 240 7.39 11.03 -16.11
C ASP A 240 6.81 9.98 -15.16
N VAL A 241 5.48 9.86 -15.10
CA VAL A 241 4.81 8.95 -14.16
C VAL A 241 4.18 7.78 -14.90
N TRP A 242 4.55 6.55 -14.54
CA TRP A 242 3.91 5.32 -14.99
C TRP A 242 3.01 4.77 -13.89
N ALA A 243 1.75 4.48 -14.22
CA ALA A 243 0.82 3.84 -13.30
C ALA A 243 0.02 2.73 -14.01
N THR A 244 -0.34 1.68 -13.27
CA THR A 244 -1.13 0.56 -13.80
C THR A 244 -2.63 0.88 -13.81
N GLU A 245 -3.30 0.67 -14.95
CA GLU A 245 -4.77 0.77 -15.14
C GLU A 245 -5.54 -0.29 -14.34
N LYS A 246 -4.86 -1.32 -13.85
CA LYS A 246 -5.44 -2.43 -13.10
C LYS A 246 -4.64 -2.74 -11.84
N THR A 247 -4.96 -3.87 -11.20
CA THR A 247 -4.27 -4.36 -10.00
C THR A 247 -2.78 -4.59 -10.26
N TYR A 248 -1.90 -3.90 -9.52
CA TYR A 248 -0.50 -4.27 -9.39
C TYR A 248 -0.34 -5.49 -8.51
N LEU A 249 0.57 -6.38 -8.90
CA LEU A 249 0.92 -7.61 -8.22
C LEU A 249 2.44 -7.62 -8.02
N TYR A 250 2.90 -8.20 -6.92
CA TYR A 250 4.32 -8.47 -6.73
C TYR A 250 4.50 -9.88 -6.16
N ASN A 251 5.63 -10.49 -6.51
CA ASN A 251 5.97 -11.85 -6.16
C ASN A 251 7.02 -11.85 -5.04
N GLU A 252 6.84 -12.75 -4.08
CA GLU A 252 7.72 -12.92 -2.90
C GLU A 252 8.59 -14.18 -3.00
N SER A 253 8.36 -15.02 -4.03
CA SER A 253 9.06 -16.27 -4.26
C SER A 253 9.84 -16.20 -5.56
N SER A 254 11.03 -16.79 -5.56
CA SER A 254 11.88 -16.98 -6.74
C SER A 254 11.42 -18.13 -7.63
N ALA A 255 10.43 -18.93 -7.20
CA ALA A 255 9.77 -19.86 -8.10
C ALA A 255 9.09 -19.04 -9.21
N GLU A 256 9.15 -19.52 -10.45
CA GLU A 256 8.50 -18.92 -11.62
C GLU A 256 7.11 -18.38 -11.27
N PRO A 257 6.60 -17.32 -11.94
CA PRO A 257 5.27 -16.77 -11.66
C PRO A 257 4.18 -17.85 -11.86
N MET A 258 3.92 -18.64 -10.83
CA MET A 258 3.02 -19.80 -10.89
C MET A 258 1.58 -19.36 -10.64
N GLN A 259 0.64 -20.14 -11.17
CA GLN A 259 -0.79 -20.04 -10.81
C GLN A 259 -0.94 -20.12 -9.28
N GLY A 260 -1.47 -19.08 -8.66
CA GLY A 260 -1.49 -19.04 -7.20
C GLY A 260 -2.27 -17.88 -6.59
N PHE A 261 -2.45 -17.97 -5.27
CA PHE A 261 -2.84 -16.84 -4.46
C PHE A 261 -1.59 -15.99 -4.25
N LEU A 262 -1.46 -14.90 -4.99
CA LEU A 262 -0.47 -13.87 -4.70
C LEU A 262 -0.82 -13.25 -3.35
N LYS A 263 -0.09 -13.67 -2.31
CA LYS A 263 -0.17 -13.05 -1.00
C LYS A 263 0.73 -11.84 -0.98
N LYS A 264 0.21 -10.79 -0.37
CA LYS A 264 0.89 -9.55 -0.03
C LYS A 264 1.37 -9.68 1.42
N ASP A 265 2.45 -10.39 1.67
CA ASP A 265 2.94 -10.71 3.03
C ASP A 265 4.48 -10.72 3.16
N GLY A 266 5.16 -9.93 2.33
CA GLY A 266 6.61 -9.90 2.22
C GLY A 266 7.21 -8.51 2.21
N GLU A 267 8.39 -8.42 2.79
CA GLU A 267 9.27 -7.23 2.80
C GLU A 267 10.26 -7.27 1.63
N ILE A 268 10.32 -8.40 0.92
CA ILE A 268 11.26 -8.66 -0.16
C ILE A 268 10.48 -8.76 -1.47
N ILE A 269 10.81 -7.91 -2.42
CA ILE A 269 10.22 -7.92 -3.76
C ILE A 269 11.15 -8.71 -4.68
N VAL A 270 10.67 -9.84 -5.19
CA VAL A 270 11.40 -10.75 -6.09
C VAL A 270 10.96 -10.56 -7.54
N GLY A 271 9.79 -9.98 -7.78
CA GLY A 271 9.31 -9.65 -9.11
C GLY A 271 7.97 -8.93 -9.05
N HIS A 272 7.47 -8.51 -10.22
CA HIS A 272 6.23 -7.74 -10.28
C HIS A 272 5.40 -7.93 -11.54
N GLY A 273 4.14 -7.53 -11.46
CA GLY A 273 3.24 -7.58 -12.59
C GLY A 273 1.99 -6.74 -12.43
N SER A 274 1.15 -6.81 -13.44
CA SER A 274 -0.11 -6.09 -13.54
C SER A 274 -1.18 -7.00 -14.11
N GLU A 275 -2.37 -6.91 -13.54
CA GLU A 275 -3.59 -7.45 -14.15
C GLU A 275 -3.76 -6.89 -15.57
N THR A 276 -4.04 -7.77 -16.52
CA THR A 276 -4.27 -7.41 -17.92
C THR A 276 -5.63 -7.94 -18.37
N GLU A 277 -6.35 -7.14 -19.16
CA GLU A 277 -7.57 -7.58 -19.84
C GLU A 277 -7.20 -8.10 -21.24
N PHE A 278 -7.79 -9.23 -21.61
CA PHE A 278 -7.62 -9.86 -22.90
C PHE A 278 -8.93 -9.73 -23.67
N ASP A 279 -8.84 -9.46 -24.98
CA ASP A 279 -10.01 -9.48 -25.85
C ASP A 279 -10.48 -10.93 -26.13
N GLU A 280 -11.56 -11.08 -26.89
CA GLU A 280 -12.10 -12.40 -27.28
C GLU A 280 -11.10 -13.24 -28.10
N SER A 281 -10.09 -12.60 -28.70
CA SER A 281 -9.02 -13.24 -29.46
C SER A 281 -7.78 -13.53 -28.62
N ASP A 282 -7.86 -13.36 -27.29
CA ASP A 282 -6.77 -13.53 -26.33
C ASP A 282 -5.55 -12.62 -26.62
N ASN A 283 -5.77 -11.54 -27.37
CA ASN A 283 -4.75 -10.54 -27.63
C ASN A 283 -4.81 -9.45 -26.56
N SER A 284 -3.69 -9.23 -25.87
CA SER A 284 -3.53 -8.01 -25.06
C SER A 284 -3.23 -6.85 -26.03
N ALA A 285 -4.26 -6.13 -26.45
CA ALA A 285 -4.11 -5.04 -27.42
C ALA A 285 -3.42 -3.78 -26.85
N LYS A 286 -3.28 -3.67 -25.51
CA LYS A 286 -2.81 -2.44 -24.86
C LYS A 286 -1.98 -2.75 -23.61
N SER A 287 -0.90 -1.99 -23.40
CA SER A 287 -0.16 -2.02 -22.14
C SER A 287 -1.11 -1.67 -20.98
N PRO A 288 -1.11 -2.42 -19.87
CA PRO A 288 -1.86 -2.07 -18.68
C PRO A 288 -1.23 -0.87 -17.95
N TRP A 289 -0.09 -0.35 -18.42
CA TRP A 289 0.58 0.80 -17.87
C TRP A 289 0.31 2.05 -18.71
N ARG A 290 0.04 3.15 -18.01
CA ARG A 290 -0.21 4.46 -18.61
C ARG A 290 0.87 5.44 -18.17
N LYS A 291 1.44 6.15 -19.14
CA LYS A 291 2.39 7.25 -18.95
C LYS A 291 1.65 8.58 -18.75
N TYR A 292 2.12 9.40 -17.82
CA TYR A 292 1.76 10.80 -17.65
C TYR A 292 3.05 11.62 -17.77
N SER A 293 3.27 12.21 -18.94
CA SER A 293 4.54 12.87 -19.26
C SER A 293 4.66 14.21 -18.55
N ALA A 294 5.84 14.53 -18.00
CA ALA A 294 6.14 15.81 -17.38
C ALA A 294 6.13 16.98 -18.39
N SER A 295 6.40 16.68 -19.66
CA SER A 295 6.56 17.64 -20.76
C SER A 295 5.27 18.10 -21.44
N ASP A 296 4.10 17.52 -21.14
CA ASP A 296 2.82 17.84 -21.80
C ASP A 296 2.20 19.19 -21.35
N ARG A 297 3.01 20.26 -21.30
CA ARG A 297 2.47 21.57 -21.69
C ARG A 297 2.28 21.52 -23.20
N GLN A 298 1.06 21.23 -23.63
CA GLN A 298 0.58 21.83 -24.85
C GLN A 298 0.81 23.34 -24.69
N PRO A 299 1.64 24.01 -25.52
CA PRO A 299 1.76 25.44 -25.43
C PRO A 299 0.37 26.02 -25.65
N ASP A 300 -0.10 26.84 -24.71
CA ASP A 300 -1.17 27.80 -24.98
C ASP A 300 -0.67 28.70 -26.12
N THR A 301 -0.90 28.23 -27.33
CA THR A 301 -0.91 29.03 -28.55
C THR A 301 -2.35 29.49 -28.74
N GLY A 302 -2.91 30.11 -27.70
CA GLY A 302 -4.08 30.96 -27.81
C GLY A 302 -3.62 32.34 -28.25
N GLY A 303 -3.76 32.61 -29.54
CA GLY A 303 -3.69 33.97 -30.09
C GLY A 303 -4.89 34.82 -29.74
#